data_AF-A0A545TQR0-F1
#
_entry.id   AF-A0A545TQR0-F1
#
_cell.length_a   1.000
_cell.length_b   1.000
_cell.length_c   1.000
_cell.angle_alpha   90.00
_cell.angle_beta   90.00
_cell.angle_gamma   90.00
#
_symmetry.space_group_name_H-M   'P 1'
#
loop_
_entity.id
_entity.type
_entity.pdbx_description
1 polymer ?
#
loop_
_entity_poly.entity_id
_entity_poly.type
_entity_poly.pdbx_seq_one_letter_code
_entity_poly.pdbx_strand_id
1 'polypeptide(L)'
;MAGSEMAESGTAAGEMAENEASKAEEPQNSPDRPETAPDAQAASKTEDQASSGQSDPEPVTAEDGAKTPAAAETQVTADSAEENKSAEAAETKNGAADIAVRPDDQTATAKVADPTKQQNPSGSSKPVQQAALPKVAAPDYNSLPLWQRNRQNIDQRWLKDADGNPKPRIAFVLSELGHASIAAEEIIKKLPPAITLSFSPYAKPRSLEYLSALARANGHEVMLDLPLEPIDFPQRDPGPNALLTALEPEENLARLAWSLERTTGYVGVAVWMGSRFVGSPRQMRPLFKAIEERGIILLDNAERENSLSMELAGEFSVPTLISHRYVDVPLASRDAIDARLAQVERIALQFGSAIAMGRPFPVTVERLAEWSTEIEKRGIVLVPISVLAEEAVSKQELAQRAPVNADKTKAKNSSSGSEVPSN
;
A
#
# COMPACT_ATOMS: atom_id res chain seq x y z
N MET A 1 -19.93 44.50 69.16
CA MET A 1 -18.57 45.03 69.38
C MET A 1 -17.93 45.06 67.99
N ALA A 2 -17.77 46.23 67.37
CA ALA A 2 -16.56 47.07 67.39
C ALA A 2 -15.39 46.43 66.62
N GLY A 3 -14.72 47.04 65.62
CA GLY A 3 -14.86 48.36 64.97
C GLY A 3 -14.65 48.25 63.43
N SER A 4 -14.81 49.31 62.63
CA SER A 4 -13.75 50.24 62.19
C SER A 4 -12.64 49.59 61.33
N GLU A 5 -12.18 50.10 60.18
CA GLU A 5 -12.50 51.31 59.39
C GLU A 5 -11.80 51.23 58.00
N MET A 6 -12.32 51.95 56.98
CA MET A 6 -11.62 52.63 55.85
C MET A 6 -10.58 51.87 54.96
N ALA A 7 -10.36 52.21 53.68
CA ALA A 7 -11.08 53.06 52.70
C ALA A 7 -10.50 52.81 51.27
N GLU A 8 -11.28 53.18 50.23
CA GLU A 8 -10.87 53.80 48.94
C GLU A 8 -9.75 53.16 48.06
N SER A 9 -9.70 53.32 46.72
CA SER A 9 -10.63 53.81 45.67
C SER A 9 -10.05 53.35 44.30
N GLY A 10 -10.84 53.27 43.21
CA GLY A 10 -10.30 52.71 41.95
C GLY A 10 -11.24 52.56 40.73
N THR A 11 -12.17 53.50 40.54
CA THR A 11 -12.96 53.77 39.32
C THR A 11 -12.09 53.84 38.05
N ALA A 12 -12.51 53.55 36.80
CA ALA A 12 -13.54 52.69 36.18
C ALA A 12 -13.36 52.73 34.63
N ALA A 13 -14.19 51.99 33.89
CA ALA A 13 -14.45 52.08 32.44
C ALA A 13 -13.30 51.73 31.46
N GLY A 14 -13.55 51.18 30.27
CA GLY A 14 -14.83 50.73 29.70
C GLY A 14 -14.98 51.03 28.21
N GLU A 15 -15.58 50.08 27.50
CA GLU A 15 -16.33 50.24 26.23
C GLU A 15 -15.62 50.41 24.85
N MET A 16 -15.61 49.29 24.10
CA MET A 16 -16.26 49.05 22.79
C MET A 16 -15.90 49.80 21.48
N ALA A 17 -16.11 49.01 20.40
CA ALA A 17 -16.60 49.36 19.05
C ALA A 17 -15.61 49.59 17.89
N GLU A 18 -15.72 48.71 16.87
CA GLU A 18 -15.94 48.93 15.42
C GLU A 18 -15.39 50.24 14.77
N ASN A 19 -14.79 50.26 13.58
CA ASN A 19 -15.46 49.94 12.31
C ASN A 19 -14.53 49.88 11.04
N GLU A 20 -15.06 49.29 9.97
CA GLU A 20 -14.82 49.35 8.50
C GLU A 20 -13.59 50.01 7.78
N ALA A 21 -13.04 49.22 6.84
CA ALA A 21 -12.86 49.45 5.38
C ALA A 21 -12.17 50.71 4.77
N SER A 22 -11.09 50.46 3.99
CA SER A 22 -10.71 51.10 2.71
C SER A 22 -9.41 50.48 2.18
N LYS A 23 -8.92 50.59 0.92
CA LYS A 23 -9.44 50.63 -0.46
C LYS A 23 -8.20 50.86 -1.36
N ALA A 24 -7.96 49.98 -2.36
CA ALA A 24 -7.13 50.13 -3.57
C ALA A 24 -5.69 50.72 -3.54
N GLU A 25 -4.72 50.01 -4.17
CA GLU A 25 -4.12 50.42 -5.47
C GLU A 25 -3.23 49.32 -6.10
N GLU A 26 -3.11 49.35 -7.43
CA GLU A 26 -2.27 48.48 -8.28
C GLU A 26 -0.96 49.24 -8.62
N PRO A 27 0.10 48.61 -9.16
CA PRO A 27 0.24 48.73 -10.62
C PRO A 27 0.89 47.53 -11.35
N GLN A 28 0.57 47.45 -12.63
CA GLN A 28 1.17 46.57 -13.63
C GLN A 28 2.51 47.14 -14.11
N ASN A 29 3.52 46.30 -14.39
CA ASN A 29 4.25 46.40 -15.67
C ASN A 29 5.07 45.16 -16.06
N SER A 30 5.01 44.82 -17.34
CA SER A 30 5.84 43.91 -18.15
C SER A 30 5.40 44.14 -19.61
N PRO A 31 6.21 43.91 -20.65
CA PRO A 31 7.43 43.08 -20.70
C PRO A 31 8.64 43.80 -21.35
N ASP A 32 9.78 43.11 -21.56
CA ASP A 32 10.26 42.81 -22.93
C ASP A 32 11.50 41.88 -22.98
N ARG A 33 11.68 41.19 -24.13
CA ARG A 33 12.89 40.40 -24.48
C ARG A 33 12.98 40.21 -26.00
N PRO A 34 14.11 40.55 -26.62
CA PRO A 34 14.71 39.73 -27.69
C PRO A 34 16.22 39.49 -27.41
N GLU A 35 16.82 38.30 -27.59
CA GLU A 35 16.97 37.40 -28.75
C GLU A 35 18.29 37.64 -29.53
N THR A 36 18.88 36.54 -30.02
CA THR A 36 20.04 36.40 -30.94
C THR A 36 21.49 36.43 -30.38
N ALA A 37 22.21 35.36 -30.71
CA ALA A 37 23.67 35.29 -30.96
C ALA A 37 23.87 35.31 -32.51
N PRO A 38 25.06 35.22 -33.13
CA PRO A 38 26.41 34.87 -32.63
C PRO A 38 27.54 35.83 -33.12
N ASP A 39 28.82 35.53 -32.84
CA ASP A 39 29.81 35.10 -33.86
C ASP A 39 31.22 34.80 -33.28
N ALA A 40 32.13 34.26 -34.11
CA ALA A 40 33.45 33.74 -33.73
C ALA A 40 34.65 34.61 -34.18
N GLN A 41 35.81 34.44 -33.50
CA GLN A 41 37.23 34.49 -33.98
C GLN A 41 38.15 34.51 -32.73
N ALA A 42 39.25 33.74 -32.55
CA ALA A 42 40.32 33.16 -33.39
C ALA A 42 41.66 33.95 -33.31
N ALA A 43 42.79 33.21 -33.27
CA ALA A 43 44.20 33.65 -33.22
C ALA A 43 44.70 34.31 -31.90
N SER A 44 45.95 34.11 -31.43
CA SER A 44 47.02 33.15 -31.82
C SER A 44 48.18 33.06 -30.80
N LYS A 45 48.74 31.85 -30.65
CA LYS A 45 50.17 31.47 -30.48
C LYS A 45 51.15 32.28 -29.61
N THR A 46 51.91 31.57 -28.76
CA THR A 46 53.37 31.28 -28.85
C THR A 46 53.69 30.26 -27.73
N GLU A 47 53.82 28.96 -28.00
CA GLU A 47 55.07 28.22 -28.29
C GLU A 47 56.18 28.41 -27.23
N ASP A 48 56.44 27.38 -26.39
CA ASP A 48 57.77 26.73 -26.42
C ASP A 48 57.79 25.27 -25.88
N GLN A 49 58.78 24.53 -26.39
CA GLN A 49 59.19 23.11 -26.25
C GLN A 49 58.77 22.30 -25.00
N ALA A 50 58.27 21.05 -25.06
CA ALA A 50 58.69 19.81 -25.75
C ALA A 50 59.68 18.91 -24.97
N SER A 51 59.22 17.74 -24.51
CA SER A 51 60.00 16.48 -24.51
C SER A 51 59.09 15.24 -24.35
N SER A 52 59.36 14.23 -25.18
CA SER A 52 58.67 12.96 -25.39
C SER A 52 58.61 11.99 -24.20
N GLY A 53 57.58 11.11 -24.20
CA GLY A 53 57.61 9.85 -23.43
C GLY A 53 56.26 9.12 -23.42
N GLN A 54 55.98 8.29 -24.43
CA GLN A 54 54.69 7.61 -24.62
C GLN A 54 54.87 6.10 -24.80
N SER A 55 54.24 5.29 -23.93
CA SER A 55 53.85 3.90 -24.21
C SER A 55 52.96 3.35 -23.08
N ASP A 56 51.78 2.86 -23.45
CA ASP A 56 50.74 2.28 -22.59
C ASP A 56 51.04 0.83 -22.11
N PRO A 57 50.23 0.25 -21.18
CA PRO A 57 50.66 -0.86 -20.32
C PRO A 57 50.12 -2.25 -20.72
N GLU A 58 50.70 -3.30 -20.15
CA GLU A 58 50.07 -4.64 -20.01
C GLU A 58 50.73 -5.44 -18.84
N PRO A 59 50.26 -6.65 -18.45
CA PRO A 59 49.53 -6.81 -17.18
C PRO A 59 50.27 -7.65 -16.13
N VAL A 60 49.69 -7.78 -14.92
CA VAL A 60 50.16 -8.70 -13.87
C VAL A 60 49.10 -9.73 -13.47
N THR A 61 49.59 -10.95 -13.26
CA THR A 61 48.86 -12.21 -13.06
C THR A 61 48.52 -12.50 -11.60
N ALA A 62 47.65 -13.49 -11.38
CA ALA A 62 47.29 -14.00 -10.06
C ALA A 62 48.18 -15.18 -9.60
N GLU A 63 48.39 -15.31 -8.29
CA GLU A 63 48.56 -16.54 -7.49
C GLU A 63 48.45 -16.13 -6.00
N ASP A 64 47.44 -16.64 -5.28
CA ASP A 64 47.48 -17.73 -4.29
C ASP A 64 48.17 -17.41 -2.94
N GLY A 65 47.59 -17.88 -1.83
CA GLY A 65 48.07 -17.58 -0.47
C GLY A 65 47.04 -17.72 0.64
N ALA A 66 46.65 -18.95 0.98
CA ALA A 66 45.76 -19.22 2.12
C ALA A 66 46.41 -18.93 3.49
N LYS A 67 45.65 -18.32 4.42
CA LYS A 67 45.82 -18.54 5.88
C LYS A 67 44.66 -18.01 6.75
N THR A 68 44.11 -18.91 7.57
CA THR A 68 43.22 -18.63 8.72
C THR A 68 44.06 -18.20 9.94
N PRO A 69 43.53 -17.35 10.83
CA PRO A 69 43.18 -17.80 12.19
C PRO A 69 41.77 -17.32 12.59
N ALA A 70 40.90 -18.15 13.16
CA ALA A 70 40.97 -18.87 14.45
C ALA A 70 40.64 -17.97 15.66
N ALA A 71 39.67 -18.44 16.44
CA ALA A 71 38.91 -17.76 17.48
C ALA A 71 39.74 -17.17 18.65
N ALA A 72 39.12 -16.21 19.33
CA ALA A 72 39.40 -15.90 20.73
C ALA A 72 38.07 -15.85 21.50
N GLU A 73 37.82 -16.86 22.32
CA GLU A 73 36.79 -16.83 23.36
C GLU A 73 37.31 -16.01 24.55
N THR A 74 36.43 -15.25 25.21
CA THR A 74 36.68 -14.81 26.59
C THR A 74 35.36 -14.87 27.36
N GLN A 75 35.22 -15.90 28.20
CA GLN A 75 34.29 -15.87 29.33
C GLN A 75 34.93 -15.06 30.46
N VAL A 76 34.15 -14.21 31.14
CA VAL A 76 34.39 -13.85 32.54
C VAL A 76 33.08 -14.03 33.30
N THR A 77 33.19 -14.55 34.51
CA THR A 77 32.10 -15.04 35.36
C THR A 77 31.46 -13.97 36.24
N ALA A 78 30.37 -14.38 36.90
CA ALA A 78 29.66 -13.77 38.04
C ALA A 78 30.58 -13.14 39.13
N ASP A 79 30.11 -12.33 40.09
CA ASP A 79 28.91 -12.54 40.93
C ASP A 79 28.56 -11.31 41.82
N SER A 80 27.47 -11.43 42.60
CA SER A 80 27.01 -10.59 43.74
C SER A 80 26.39 -9.21 43.40
N ALA A 81 25.15 -8.82 43.74
CA ALA A 81 24.17 -9.13 44.80
C ALA A 81 24.14 -8.10 45.97
N GLU A 82 23.00 -7.41 46.10
CA GLU A 82 22.34 -6.78 47.28
C GLU A 82 21.28 -5.81 46.68
N GLU A 83 19.96 -6.01 46.77
CA GLU A 83 19.07 -6.15 47.95
C GLU A 83 18.91 -4.85 48.76
N ASN A 84 17.75 -4.18 48.58
CA ASN A 84 17.07 -3.52 49.69
C ASN A 84 15.54 -3.53 49.48
N LYS A 85 14.78 -3.49 50.57
CA LYS A 85 13.37 -3.88 50.68
C LYS A 85 12.66 -3.01 51.71
N SER A 86 11.32 -3.00 51.69
CA SER A 86 10.44 -2.36 52.70
C SER A 86 10.45 -0.81 52.68
N ALA A 87 9.45 -0.06 53.13
CA ALA A 87 8.08 -0.26 53.67
C ALA A 87 7.37 1.13 53.56
N GLU A 88 6.10 1.42 53.86
CA GLU A 88 4.80 0.78 54.07
C GLU A 88 3.86 1.93 54.57
N ALA A 89 2.56 1.88 54.21
CA ALA A 89 1.36 2.53 54.82
C ALA A 89 1.31 3.97 55.41
N ALA A 90 0.21 4.67 55.05
CA ALA A 90 -0.82 5.31 55.93
C ALA A 90 -1.36 6.62 55.29
N GLU A 91 -2.54 6.69 54.68
CA GLU A 91 -3.90 6.74 55.27
C GLU A 91 -4.30 8.10 55.91
N THR A 92 -5.35 8.79 55.38
CA THR A 92 -6.59 9.16 56.12
C THR A 92 -7.57 10.09 55.36
N LYS A 93 -8.89 9.73 55.38
CA LYS A 93 -10.13 10.56 55.55
C LYS A 93 -10.45 11.70 54.54
N ASN A 94 -11.68 12.11 54.17
CA ASN A 94 -13.11 11.75 54.33
C ASN A 94 -13.93 12.52 53.22
N GLY A 95 -15.24 12.39 52.95
CA GLY A 95 -16.30 11.47 53.43
C GLY A 95 -17.71 12.12 53.52
N ALA A 96 -18.74 11.55 52.85
CA ALA A 96 -20.22 11.84 52.93
C ALA A 96 -20.75 13.16 52.29
N ALA A 97 -21.73 13.17 51.36
CA ALA A 97 -23.23 13.06 51.47
C ALA A 97 -23.93 14.46 51.61
N ASP A 98 -25.19 14.78 51.23
CA ASP A 98 -26.37 14.00 50.78
C ASP A 98 -27.48 14.90 50.09
N ILE A 99 -28.34 14.33 49.22
CA ILE A 99 -29.85 14.44 49.04
C ILE A 99 -30.57 15.86 49.12
N ALA A 100 -31.57 16.30 48.30
CA ALA A 100 -32.87 15.72 47.85
C ALA A 100 -33.54 16.44 46.61
N VAL A 101 -34.24 15.78 45.65
CA VAL A 101 -35.73 15.50 45.50
C VAL A 101 -36.59 16.69 44.96
N ARG A 102 -36.97 16.75 43.65
CA ARG A 102 -38.24 16.30 42.93
C ARG A 102 -39.48 17.24 43.08
N PRO A 103 -40.56 17.19 42.23
CA PRO A 103 -40.93 16.19 41.20
C PRO A 103 -41.41 16.66 39.79
N ASP A 104 -41.23 15.73 38.83
CA ASP A 104 -42.13 15.25 37.72
C ASP A 104 -42.53 16.24 36.57
N ASP A 105 -43.25 15.94 35.46
CA ASP A 105 -44.27 14.92 35.08
C ASP A 105 -44.33 14.65 33.52
N GLN A 106 -45.17 13.68 33.08
CA GLN A 106 -45.76 13.37 31.75
C GLN A 106 -45.02 12.57 30.65
N THR A 107 -45.44 11.30 30.60
CA THR A 107 -45.59 10.32 29.51
C THR A 107 -45.94 10.80 28.09
N ALA A 108 -45.45 10.06 27.07
CA ALA A 108 -46.31 9.43 26.04
C ALA A 108 -45.57 8.31 25.27
N THR A 109 -46.26 7.21 24.95
CA THR A 109 -45.79 6.13 24.05
C THR A 109 -46.77 5.95 22.89
N ALA A 110 -46.29 5.50 21.73
CA ALA A 110 -47.16 5.05 20.63
C ALA A 110 -46.46 3.96 19.79
N LYS A 111 -47.23 2.96 19.35
CA LYS A 111 -46.76 1.76 18.65
C LYS A 111 -47.74 1.39 17.52
N VAL A 112 -47.21 1.21 16.31
CA VAL A 112 -47.66 0.38 15.17
C VAL A 112 -49.16 0.21 14.91
N ALA A 113 -49.61 0.57 13.68
CA ALA A 113 -50.72 -0.07 12.98
C ALA A 113 -50.52 -0.01 11.45
N ASP A 114 -51.06 -1.01 10.73
CA ASP A 114 -50.98 -1.21 9.26
C ASP A 114 -52.44 -1.24 8.68
N PRO A 115 -52.72 -1.58 7.40
CA PRO A 115 -53.08 -0.63 6.35
C PRO A 115 -54.56 -0.69 5.90
N THR A 116 -55.02 0.29 5.12
CA THR A 116 -56.28 0.16 4.34
C THR A 116 -56.18 0.62 2.88
N LYS A 117 -56.98 -0.06 2.04
CA LYS A 117 -57.04 -0.02 0.57
C LYS A 117 -57.47 1.33 0.00
N GLN A 118 -57.01 1.64 -1.22
CA GLN A 118 -57.80 2.36 -2.23
C GLN A 118 -57.49 1.85 -3.65
N GLN A 119 -58.42 2.07 -4.59
CA GLN A 119 -58.54 1.32 -5.86
C GLN A 119 -58.07 2.11 -7.10
N ASN A 120 -57.75 1.37 -8.16
CA ASN A 120 -57.43 1.87 -9.51
C ASN A 120 -58.58 2.70 -10.14
N PRO A 121 -58.26 3.43 -11.22
CA PRO A 121 -58.97 3.15 -12.48
C PRO A 121 -58.01 2.74 -13.62
N SER A 122 -58.52 1.89 -14.52
CA SER A 122 -57.79 1.35 -15.68
C SER A 122 -57.82 2.33 -16.86
N GLY A 123 -56.65 2.59 -17.46
CA GLY A 123 -56.50 3.38 -18.69
C GLY A 123 -55.65 2.62 -19.70
N SER A 124 -56.24 2.29 -20.87
CA SER A 124 -55.61 1.42 -21.87
C SER A 124 -54.51 2.14 -22.66
N SER A 125 -53.29 1.59 -22.61
CA SER A 125 -52.33 1.70 -23.71
C SER A 125 -51.47 0.43 -23.76
N LYS A 126 -51.27 -0.14 -24.95
CA LYS A 126 -50.33 -1.26 -25.17
C LYS A 126 -48.95 -0.67 -25.49
N PRO A 127 -47.91 -0.91 -24.68
CA PRO A 127 -46.53 -0.70 -25.10
C PRO A 127 -46.12 -1.83 -26.04
N VAL A 128 -45.33 -1.48 -27.06
CA VAL A 128 -44.68 -2.45 -27.95
C VAL A 128 -43.79 -3.39 -27.14
N GLN A 129 -43.87 -4.70 -27.37
CA GLN A 129 -42.95 -5.67 -26.78
C GLN A 129 -41.55 -5.49 -27.39
N GLN A 130 -40.78 -4.57 -26.82
CA GLN A 130 -39.34 -4.59 -26.94
C GLN A 130 -38.85 -5.83 -26.18
N ALA A 131 -38.28 -6.79 -26.91
CA ALA A 131 -37.75 -8.02 -26.33
C ALA A 131 -36.73 -7.66 -25.25
N ALA A 132 -37.05 -7.95 -23.99
CA ALA A 132 -36.13 -7.72 -22.89
C ALA A 132 -34.90 -8.59 -23.11
N LEU A 133 -33.73 -7.96 -23.21
CA LEU A 133 -32.46 -8.66 -23.06
C LEU A 133 -32.51 -9.47 -21.75
N PRO A 134 -32.03 -10.73 -21.73
CA PRO A 134 -32.05 -11.53 -20.52
C PRO A 134 -31.33 -10.76 -19.43
N LYS A 135 -32.08 -10.42 -18.37
CA LYS A 135 -31.55 -9.78 -17.17
C LYS A 135 -30.67 -10.82 -16.49
N VAL A 136 -29.39 -10.88 -16.88
CA VAL A 136 -28.37 -11.58 -16.12
C VAL A 136 -28.46 -11.01 -14.71
N ALA A 137 -28.80 -11.86 -13.74
CA ALA A 137 -28.87 -11.44 -12.36
C ALA A 137 -27.48 -10.88 -12.00
N ALA A 138 -27.45 -9.69 -11.40
CA ALA A 138 -26.21 -9.21 -10.80
C ALA A 138 -25.73 -10.30 -9.84
N PRO A 139 -24.43 -10.68 -9.85
CA PRO A 139 -23.92 -11.69 -8.94
C PRO A 139 -24.25 -11.28 -7.51
N ASP A 140 -24.58 -12.25 -6.65
CA ASP A 140 -24.79 -11.95 -5.23
C ASP A 140 -23.50 -11.33 -4.69
N TYR A 141 -23.61 -10.07 -4.26
CA TYR A 141 -22.49 -9.31 -3.76
C TYR A 141 -21.83 -9.99 -2.54
N ASN A 142 -22.55 -10.85 -1.83
CA ASN A 142 -21.99 -11.64 -0.74
C ASN A 142 -21.25 -12.91 -1.17
N SER A 143 -21.48 -13.41 -2.40
CA SER A 143 -20.77 -14.58 -2.95
C SER A 143 -19.47 -14.22 -3.66
N LEU A 144 -19.18 -12.94 -3.88
CA LEU A 144 -17.90 -12.48 -4.42
C LEU A 144 -16.78 -12.55 -3.35
N PRO A 145 -15.54 -12.93 -3.71
CA PRO A 145 -14.37 -12.76 -2.85
C PRO A 145 -14.26 -11.34 -2.27
N LEU A 146 -13.75 -11.19 -1.04
CA LEU A 146 -13.64 -9.90 -0.36
C LEU A 146 -12.88 -8.84 -1.19
N TRP A 147 -11.86 -9.23 -1.95
CA TRP A 147 -11.16 -8.28 -2.83
C TRP A 147 -12.07 -7.70 -3.92
N GLN A 148 -12.93 -8.52 -4.55
CA GLN A 148 -13.88 -8.07 -5.57
C GLN A 148 -15.04 -7.24 -5.00
N ARG A 149 -15.34 -7.41 -3.70
CA ARG A 149 -16.33 -6.60 -2.98
C ARG A 149 -15.78 -5.24 -2.59
N ASN A 150 -14.51 -5.19 -2.18
CA ASN A 150 -13.89 -3.97 -1.67
C ASN A 150 -13.17 -3.12 -2.71
N ARG A 151 -12.94 -3.64 -3.93
CA ARG A 151 -12.24 -2.94 -5.01
C ARG A 151 -12.90 -1.63 -5.46
N GLN A 152 -12.08 -0.75 -6.02
CA GLN A 152 -12.56 0.42 -6.75
C GLN A 152 -13.26 -0.03 -8.04
N ASN A 153 -14.42 0.56 -8.34
CA ASN A 153 -15.09 0.34 -9.62
C ASN A 153 -14.48 1.28 -10.68
N ILE A 154 -13.81 0.71 -11.68
CA ILE A 154 -13.13 1.46 -12.74
C ILE A 154 -13.83 1.24 -14.09
N ASP A 155 -13.98 2.33 -14.83
CA ASP A 155 -14.43 2.27 -16.21
C ASP A 155 -13.36 1.59 -17.09
N GLN A 156 -13.64 0.36 -17.49
CA GLN A 156 -12.77 -0.47 -18.34
C GLN A 156 -12.39 0.21 -19.67
N ARG A 157 -13.11 1.25 -20.10
CA ARG A 157 -12.74 2.06 -21.28
C ARG A 157 -11.46 2.87 -21.06
N TRP A 158 -11.16 3.28 -19.82
CA TRP A 158 -9.98 4.10 -19.51
C TRP A 158 -8.67 3.29 -19.66
N LEU A 159 -8.74 1.98 -19.42
CA LEU A 159 -7.64 1.03 -19.58
C LEU A 159 -7.25 0.78 -21.04
N LYS A 160 -7.99 1.34 -22.00
CA LYS A 160 -7.79 1.14 -23.44
C LYS A 160 -7.40 2.44 -24.16
N ASP A 161 -6.67 2.31 -25.25
CA ASP A 161 -6.38 3.39 -26.19
C ASP A 161 -7.53 3.61 -27.19
N ALA A 162 -7.35 4.53 -28.14
CA ALA A 162 -8.36 4.86 -29.15
C ALA A 162 -8.66 3.71 -30.11
N ASP A 163 -7.70 2.80 -30.32
CA ASP A 163 -7.82 1.61 -31.17
C ASP A 163 -8.37 0.39 -30.40
N GLY A 164 -8.52 0.52 -29.07
CA GLY A 164 -9.06 -0.49 -28.19
C GLY A 164 -8.02 -1.43 -27.56
N ASN A 165 -6.73 -1.20 -27.76
CA ASN A 165 -5.66 -1.99 -27.16
C ASN A 165 -5.48 -1.61 -25.67
N PRO A 166 -4.99 -2.52 -24.81
CA PRO A 166 -4.67 -2.19 -23.43
C PRO A 166 -3.52 -1.18 -23.33
N LYS A 167 -3.76 -0.01 -22.73
CA LYS A 167 -2.69 0.95 -22.41
C LYS A 167 -1.74 0.36 -21.36
N PRO A 168 -0.44 0.70 -21.36
CA PRO A 168 0.46 0.43 -20.24
C PRO A 168 -0.13 0.85 -18.89
N ARG A 169 -0.05 -0.01 -17.87
CA ARG A 169 -0.68 0.21 -16.54
C ARG A 169 0.35 0.18 -15.41
N ILE A 170 0.28 1.11 -14.47
CA ILE A 170 1.05 1.03 -13.22
C ILE A 170 0.09 0.96 -12.04
N ALA A 171 0.28 -0.03 -11.18
CA ALA A 171 -0.24 0.03 -9.82
C ALA A 171 0.84 0.51 -8.85
N PHE A 172 0.48 1.43 -7.96
CA PHE A 172 1.35 1.89 -6.90
C PHE A 172 0.68 1.64 -5.54
N VAL A 173 1.38 0.98 -4.64
CA VAL A 173 0.95 0.78 -3.24
C VAL A 173 1.84 1.59 -2.31
N LEU A 174 1.27 2.60 -1.65
CA LEU A 174 1.96 3.27 -0.55
C LEU A 174 1.69 2.45 0.72
N SER A 175 2.71 1.86 1.31
CA SER A 175 2.63 0.96 2.49
C SER A 175 3.25 1.58 3.74
N GLU A 176 3.04 0.96 4.91
CA GLU A 176 3.46 1.47 6.23
C GLU A 176 2.71 2.73 6.71
N LEU A 177 1.51 3.01 6.18
CA LEU A 177 0.67 4.10 6.71
C LEU A 177 0.30 3.82 8.17
N GLY A 178 0.47 4.83 9.02
CA GLY A 178 0.26 4.73 10.47
C GLY A 178 1.53 4.46 11.30
N HIS A 179 2.68 4.17 10.67
CA HIS A 179 3.99 4.21 11.35
C HIS A 179 4.63 5.61 11.36
N ALA A 180 4.46 6.38 10.27
CA ALA A 180 5.14 7.66 10.07
C ALA A 180 4.47 8.84 10.81
N SER A 181 5.23 9.93 11.00
CA SER A 181 4.81 11.16 11.69
C SER A 181 3.95 12.12 10.84
N ILE A 182 3.83 11.90 9.53
CA ILE A 182 2.90 12.67 8.68
C ILE A 182 1.47 12.26 9.04
N ALA A 183 0.54 13.22 9.06
CA ALA A 183 -0.87 12.90 9.18
C ALA A 183 -1.32 12.07 7.95
N ALA A 184 -1.62 10.79 8.15
CA ALA A 184 -2.08 9.91 7.08
C ALA A 184 -3.33 10.45 6.34
N GLU A 185 -4.13 11.28 7.01
CA GLU A 185 -5.22 12.03 6.39
C GLU A 185 -4.78 12.99 5.27
N GLU A 186 -3.63 13.66 5.41
CA GLU A 186 -3.10 14.57 4.38
C GLU A 186 -2.65 13.78 3.16
N ILE A 187 -2.05 12.61 3.38
CA ILE A 187 -1.65 11.68 2.31
C ILE A 187 -2.88 11.21 1.54
N ILE A 188 -3.94 10.78 2.25
CA ILE A 188 -5.24 10.38 1.67
C ILE A 188 -5.89 11.52 0.87
N LYS A 189 -5.76 12.78 1.30
CA LYS A 189 -6.34 13.93 0.60
C LYS A 189 -5.47 14.42 -0.58
N LYS A 190 -4.16 14.13 -0.58
CA LYS A 190 -3.18 14.64 -1.55
C LYS A 190 -2.94 13.70 -2.74
N LEU A 191 -2.97 12.39 -2.52
CA LEU A 191 -2.69 11.41 -3.57
C LEU A 191 -3.95 11.09 -4.39
N PRO A 192 -3.83 10.78 -5.70
CA PRO A 192 -5.00 10.44 -6.50
C PRO A 192 -5.58 9.07 -6.08
N PRO A 193 -6.90 8.84 -6.23
CA PRO A 193 -7.57 7.62 -5.79
C PRO A 193 -7.02 6.30 -6.38
N ALA A 194 -6.31 6.37 -7.51
CA ALA A 194 -5.68 5.21 -8.13
C ALA A 194 -4.44 4.70 -7.36
N ILE A 195 -3.87 5.47 -6.42
CA ILE A 195 -2.87 4.95 -5.48
C ILE A 195 -3.59 4.06 -4.46
N THR A 196 -3.14 2.82 -4.30
CA THR A 196 -3.60 1.94 -3.23
C THR A 196 -2.85 2.27 -1.94
N LEU A 197 -3.55 2.29 -0.80
CA LEU A 197 -2.97 2.63 0.50
C LEU A 197 -2.96 1.39 1.42
N SER A 198 -1.77 0.94 1.81
CA SER A 198 -1.59 -0.16 2.75
C SER A 198 -1.21 0.36 4.13
N PHE A 199 -1.93 -0.09 5.16
CA PHE A 199 -1.81 0.40 6.52
C PHE A 199 -1.21 -0.62 7.47
N SER A 200 -0.41 -0.13 8.41
CA SER A 200 0.15 -0.95 9.48
C SER A 200 -0.95 -1.48 10.41
N PRO A 201 -0.94 -2.79 10.76
CA PRO A 201 -1.86 -3.34 11.75
C PRO A 201 -1.56 -2.81 13.18
N TYR A 202 -0.36 -2.25 13.39
CA TYR A 202 0.05 -1.61 14.65
C TYR A 202 -0.39 -0.15 14.77
N ALA A 203 -0.97 0.45 13.72
CA ALA A 203 -1.63 1.74 13.82
C ALA A 203 -2.73 1.67 14.90
N LYS A 204 -2.92 2.76 15.67
CA LYS A 204 -3.88 2.80 16.79
C LYS A 204 -5.28 2.36 16.32
N PRO A 205 -5.95 1.38 16.96
CA PRO A 205 -7.19 0.76 16.44
C PRO A 205 -8.24 1.73 15.90
N ARG A 206 -8.67 2.69 16.73
CA ARG A 206 -9.67 3.70 16.35
C ARG A 206 -9.20 4.62 15.21
N SER A 207 -7.91 4.88 15.12
CA SER A 207 -7.31 5.66 14.02
C SER A 207 -7.26 4.84 12.74
N LEU A 208 -6.98 3.54 12.79
CA LEU A 208 -6.90 2.67 11.61
C LEU A 208 -8.27 2.41 10.97
N GLU A 209 -9.32 2.19 11.78
CA GLU A 209 -10.70 2.11 11.29
C GLU A 209 -11.11 3.40 10.59
N TYR A 210 -10.85 4.55 11.24
CA TYR A 210 -11.13 5.87 10.68
C TYR A 210 -10.34 6.14 9.38
N LEU A 211 -9.03 5.86 9.36
CA LEU A 211 -8.18 6.09 8.19
C LEU A 211 -8.54 5.18 7.01
N SER A 212 -8.88 3.91 7.27
CA SER A 212 -9.42 3.00 6.24
C SER A 212 -10.72 3.55 5.65
N ALA A 213 -11.67 3.95 6.51
CA ALA A 213 -12.93 4.54 6.06
C ALA A 213 -12.72 5.84 5.26
N LEU A 214 -11.80 6.71 5.72
CA LEU A 214 -11.45 7.95 5.04
C LEU A 214 -10.78 7.70 3.68
N ALA A 215 -9.84 6.75 3.59
CA ALA A 215 -9.18 6.36 2.35
C ALA A 215 -10.21 5.89 1.31
N ARG A 216 -11.12 4.98 1.71
CA ARG A 216 -12.20 4.49 0.85
C ARG A 216 -13.20 5.59 0.46
N ALA A 217 -13.50 6.53 1.35
CA ALA A 217 -14.35 7.68 1.06
C ALA A 217 -13.71 8.65 0.04
N ASN A 218 -12.38 8.72 -0.02
CA ASN A 218 -11.63 9.42 -1.06
C ASN A 218 -11.37 8.53 -2.30
N GLY A 219 -11.95 7.32 -2.35
CA GLY A 219 -11.90 6.43 -3.51
C GLY A 219 -10.67 5.53 -3.61
N HIS A 220 -9.75 5.55 -2.64
CA HIS A 220 -8.59 4.66 -2.62
C HIS A 220 -8.99 3.21 -2.33
N GLU A 221 -8.28 2.27 -2.94
CA GLU A 221 -8.22 0.91 -2.41
C GLU A 221 -7.36 0.85 -1.15
N VAL A 222 -7.78 0.02 -0.20
CA VAL A 222 -7.10 -0.18 1.09
C VAL A 222 -6.49 -1.57 1.13
N MET A 223 -5.27 -1.68 1.63
CA MET A 223 -4.63 -2.94 2.01
C MET A 223 -4.18 -2.88 3.47
N LEU A 224 -3.77 -4.03 4.01
CA LEU A 224 -3.09 -4.14 5.30
C LEU A 224 -1.66 -4.62 5.09
N ASP A 225 -0.71 -3.99 5.78
CA ASP A 225 0.65 -4.51 5.83
C ASP A 225 0.64 -5.81 6.66
N LEU A 226 1.30 -6.85 6.17
CA LEU A 226 1.48 -8.13 6.84
C LEU A 226 2.93 -8.20 7.35
N PRO A 227 3.19 -8.01 8.65
CA PRO A 227 4.54 -8.04 9.20
C PRO A 227 5.07 -9.47 9.20
N LEU A 228 6.13 -9.72 8.43
CA LEU A 228 6.72 -11.04 8.24
C LEU A 228 8.23 -11.03 8.59
N GLU A 229 8.75 -12.15 9.10
CA GLU A 229 10.15 -12.28 9.50
C GLU A 229 11.17 -12.02 8.34
N PRO A 230 12.11 -11.06 8.50
CA PRO A 230 13.23 -10.88 7.58
C PRO A 230 14.44 -11.78 7.90
N ILE A 231 15.39 -11.82 6.97
CA ILE A 231 16.66 -12.58 7.11
C ILE A 231 17.53 -12.08 8.27
N ASP A 232 17.39 -10.83 8.69
CA ASP A 232 18.09 -10.19 9.81
C ASP A 232 17.20 -10.02 11.06
N PHE A 233 16.17 -10.86 11.25
CA PHE A 233 15.48 -10.97 12.54
C PHE A 233 16.42 -11.60 13.59
N PRO A 234 16.55 -11.01 14.82
CA PRO A 234 15.75 -9.92 15.39
C PRO A 234 16.36 -8.51 15.30
N GLN A 235 17.42 -8.26 14.51
CA GLN A 235 17.96 -6.90 14.33
C GLN A 235 16.96 -5.95 13.66
N ARG A 236 16.20 -6.45 12.67
CA ARG A 236 14.97 -5.83 12.16
C ARG A 236 13.77 -6.61 12.67
N ASP A 237 13.15 -6.09 13.73
CA ASP A 237 11.90 -6.64 14.29
C ASP A 237 10.66 -6.02 13.61
N PRO A 238 9.80 -6.79 12.92
CA PRO A 238 8.54 -6.30 12.37
C PRO A 238 7.41 -6.16 13.43
N GLY A 239 7.69 -6.38 14.70
CA GLY A 239 6.78 -6.14 15.82
C GLY A 239 6.12 -7.39 16.41
N PRO A 240 5.34 -7.24 17.50
CA PRO A 240 4.95 -8.35 18.37
C PRO A 240 4.04 -9.41 17.72
N ASN A 241 3.27 -9.02 16.69
CA ASN A 241 2.39 -9.92 15.93
C ASN A 241 2.97 -10.26 14.56
N ALA A 242 4.28 -10.07 14.34
CA ALA A 242 4.95 -10.55 13.14
C ALA A 242 4.81 -12.08 13.04
N LEU A 243 4.56 -12.58 11.83
CA LEU A 243 4.58 -14.02 11.59
C LEU A 243 6.04 -14.46 11.45
N LEU A 244 6.43 -15.49 12.21
CA LEU A 244 7.82 -15.96 12.33
C LEU A 244 7.94 -17.43 11.93
N THR A 245 9.03 -17.77 11.24
CA THR A 245 9.29 -19.12 10.73
C THR A 245 9.52 -20.15 11.85
N ALA A 246 9.97 -19.70 13.01
CA ALA A 246 10.18 -20.52 14.21
C ALA A 246 8.90 -20.91 14.96
N LEU A 247 7.76 -20.27 14.67
CA LEU A 247 6.48 -20.56 15.34
C LEU A 247 5.77 -21.77 14.69
N GLU A 248 4.81 -22.36 15.39
CA GLU A 248 3.86 -23.29 14.77
C GLU A 248 2.94 -22.53 13.80
N PRO A 249 2.50 -23.17 12.69
CA PRO A 249 1.62 -22.52 11.72
C PRO A 249 0.34 -21.94 12.33
N GLU A 250 -0.25 -22.60 13.31
CA GLU A 250 -1.48 -22.18 14.00
C GLU A 250 -1.31 -20.84 14.73
N GLU A 251 -0.14 -20.59 15.33
CA GLU A 251 0.20 -19.32 15.96
C GLU A 251 0.40 -18.21 14.92
N ASN A 252 1.02 -18.52 13.78
CA ASN A 252 1.12 -17.58 12.66
C ASN A 252 -0.27 -17.25 12.06
N LEU A 253 -1.20 -18.23 12.03
CA LEU A 253 -2.58 -18.01 11.62
C LEU A 253 -3.36 -17.14 12.64
N ALA A 254 -3.11 -17.29 13.94
CA ALA A 254 -3.67 -16.41 14.97
C ALA A 254 -3.18 -14.96 14.81
N ARG A 255 -1.89 -14.76 14.50
CA ARG A 255 -1.30 -13.43 14.21
C ARG A 255 -1.80 -12.81 12.90
N LEU A 256 -2.02 -13.64 11.88
CA LEU A 256 -2.71 -13.22 10.65
C LEU A 256 -4.14 -12.76 10.95
N ALA A 257 -4.92 -13.56 11.69
CA ALA A 257 -6.28 -13.20 12.09
C ALA A 257 -6.30 -11.88 12.87
N TRP A 258 -5.43 -11.73 13.88
CA TRP A 258 -5.26 -10.48 14.62
C TRP A 258 -5.01 -9.29 13.71
N SER A 259 -4.16 -9.43 12.69
CA SER A 259 -3.84 -8.38 11.71
C SER A 259 -5.04 -8.07 10.79
N LEU A 260 -5.78 -9.09 10.36
CA LEU A 260 -6.96 -8.97 9.49
C LEU A 260 -8.21 -8.44 10.22
N GLU A 261 -8.24 -8.48 11.55
CA GLU A 261 -9.31 -7.93 12.39
C GLU A 261 -9.09 -6.44 12.74
N ARG A 262 -7.95 -5.85 12.37
CA ARG A 262 -7.59 -4.48 12.75
C ARG A 262 -8.42 -3.40 12.06
N THR A 263 -9.05 -3.71 10.94
CA THR A 263 -9.99 -2.86 10.20
C THR A 263 -10.82 -3.72 9.25
N THR A 264 -11.71 -3.10 8.46
CA THR A 264 -12.44 -3.77 7.37
C THR A 264 -12.33 -2.96 6.08
N GLY A 265 -12.83 -3.51 4.97
CA GLY A 265 -12.86 -2.79 3.69
C GLY A 265 -11.59 -2.85 2.86
N TYR A 266 -10.58 -3.62 3.29
CA TYR A 266 -9.36 -3.86 2.53
C TYR A 266 -9.59 -4.87 1.38
N VAL A 267 -8.81 -4.74 0.30
CA VAL A 267 -8.80 -5.69 -0.83
C VAL A 267 -7.76 -6.80 -0.66
N GLY A 268 -6.75 -6.60 0.19
CA GLY A 268 -5.61 -7.51 0.30
C GLY A 268 -4.66 -7.19 1.42
N VAL A 269 -3.62 -8.02 1.50
CA VAL A 269 -2.45 -7.84 2.37
C VAL A 269 -1.19 -7.61 1.53
N ALA A 270 -0.32 -6.70 1.99
CA ALA A 270 0.98 -6.43 1.39
C ALA A 270 2.09 -6.92 2.32
N VAL A 271 3.04 -7.71 1.80
CA VAL A 271 4.17 -8.21 2.59
C VAL A 271 5.03 -7.06 3.08
N TRP A 272 5.23 -6.98 4.39
CA TRP A 272 6.16 -6.05 5.01
C TRP A 272 7.34 -6.82 5.60
N MET A 273 8.56 -6.46 5.18
CA MET A 273 9.78 -7.23 5.40
C MET A 273 9.70 -8.64 4.78
N GLY A 274 9.71 -9.72 5.58
CA GLY A 274 9.35 -11.07 5.12
C GLY A 274 10.40 -11.87 4.36
N SER A 275 11.60 -11.35 4.12
CA SER A 275 12.64 -12.00 3.30
C SER A 275 13.10 -13.39 3.78
N ARG A 276 12.85 -13.76 5.05
CA ARG A 276 13.01 -15.13 5.56
C ARG A 276 11.71 -15.93 5.44
N PHE A 277 10.59 -15.33 5.85
CA PHE A 277 9.28 -15.97 5.89
C PHE A 277 8.78 -16.46 4.52
N VAL A 278 8.86 -15.62 3.48
CA VAL A 278 8.32 -15.96 2.14
C VAL A 278 9.05 -17.09 1.43
N GLY A 279 10.22 -17.49 1.96
CA GLY A 279 10.98 -18.67 1.51
C GLY A 279 10.69 -19.95 2.30
N SER A 280 9.69 -19.98 3.21
CA SER A 280 9.41 -21.13 4.08
C SER A 280 8.17 -21.91 3.64
N PRO A 281 8.29 -23.12 3.03
CA PRO A 281 7.14 -23.89 2.57
C PRO A 281 6.18 -24.29 3.71
N ARG A 282 6.73 -24.54 4.91
CA ARG A 282 5.96 -24.88 6.13
C ARG A 282 4.98 -23.79 6.53
N GLN A 283 5.36 -22.52 6.35
CA GLN A 283 4.57 -21.37 6.79
C GLN A 283 3.73 -20.77 5.66
N MET A 284 4.26 -20.77 4.43
CA MET A 284 3.60 -20.15 3.29
C MET A 284 2.35 -20.91 2.83
N ARG A 285 2.32 -22.25 2.88
CA ARG A 285 1.13 -23.03 2.48
C ARG A 285 -0.09 -22.77 3.40
N PRO A 286 0.04 -22.81 4.74
CA PRO A 286 -1.04 -22.38 5.64
C PRO A 286 -1.47 -20.93 5.44
N LEU A 287 -0.53 -20.00 5.23
CA LEU A 287 -0.82 -18.60 4.95
C LEU A 287 -1.64 -18.43 3.66
N PHE A 288 -1.24 -19.06 2.56
CA PHE A 288 -1.96 -19.02 1.30
C PHE A 288 -3.38 -19.57 1.42
N LYS A 289 -3.55 -20.72 2.11
CA LYS A 289 -4.87 -21.28 2.38
C LYS A 289 -5.77 -20.30 3.14
N ALA A 290 -5.27 -19.65 4.19
CA ALA A 290 -6.06 -18.68 4.96
C ALA A 290 -6.39 -17.41 4.15
N ILE A 291 -5.51 -16.98 3.25
CA ILE A 291 -5.75 -15.87 2.32
C ILE A 291 -6.81 -16.24 1.26
N GLU A 292 -6.79 -17.47 0.75
CA GLU A 292 -7.80 -18.02 -0.17
C GLU A 292 -9.18 -18.09 0.50
N GLU A 293 -9.26 -18.67 1.71
CA GLU A 293 -10.49 -18.77 2.51
C GLU A 293 -11.07 -17.38 2.85
N ARG A 294 -10.21 -16.37 3.04
CA ARG A 294 -10.62 -14.97 3.23
C ARG A 294 -11.00 -14.27 1.92
N GLY A 295 -10.57 -14.80 0.77
CA GLY A 295 -10.86 -14.26 -0.57
C GLY A 295 -10.22 -12.89 -0.81
N ILE A 296 -8.94 -12.72 -0.47
CA ILE A 296 -8.21 -11.43 -0.58
C ILE A 296 -6.93 -11.52 -1.43
N ILE A 297 -6.42 -10.38 -1.89
CA ILE A 297 -5.17 -10.27 -2.66
C ILE A 297 -3.96 -10.44 -1.73
N LEU A 298 -2.88 -11.06 -2.23
CA LEU A 298 -1.54 -10.99 -1.64
C LEU A 298 -0.60 -10.20 -2.56
N LEU A 299 0.03 -9.15 -2.05
CA LEU A 299 1.13 -8.45 -2.71
C LEU A 299 2.45 -8.79 -2.01
N ASP A 300 3.35 -9.48 -2.71
CA ASP A 300 4.74 -9.67 -2.28
C ASP A 300 5.58 -8.42 -2.63
N ASN A 301 6.45 -8.00 -1.71
CA ASN A 301 7.31 -6.83 -1.88
C ASN A 301 8.60 -7.13 -2.67
N ALA A 302 8.87 -8.42 -2.96
CA ALA A 302 10.08 -8.91 -3.63
C ALA A 302 11.41 -8.62 -2.91
N GLU A 303 11.41 -8.49 -1.56
CA GLU A 303 12.66 -8.45 -0.76
C GLU A 303 13.48 -9.77 -0.87
N ARG A 304 12.90 -10.83 -1.45
CA ARG A 304 13.55 -12.13 -1.73
C ARG A 304 13.25 -12.59 -3.15
N GLU A 305 14.29 -12.83 -3.96
CA GLU A 305 14.15 -13.35 -5.33
C GLU A 305 13.46 -14.73 -5.36
N ASN A 306 13.92 -15.66 -4.52
CA ASN A 306 13.34 -17.01 -4.38
C ASN A 306 12.19 -17.02 -3.36
N SER A 307 11.17 -16.18 -3.57
CA SER A 307 9.91 -16.21 -2.84
C SER A 307 8.99 -17.32 -3.37
N LEU A 308 8.28 -18.01 -2.48
CA LEU A 308 7.31 -19.06 -2.84
C LEU A 308 5.97 -18.49 -3.30
N SER A 309 5.77 -17.16 -3.23
CA SER A 309 4.48 -16.52 -3.49
C SER A 309 3.92 -16.86 -4.90
N MET A 310 4.74 -16.78 -5.95
CA MET A 310 4.28 -17.11 -7.32
C MET A 310 4.06 -18.61 -7.56
N GLU A 311 4.79 -19.47 -6.86
CA GLU A 311 4.61 -20.93 -6.95
C GLU A 311 3.27 -21.33 -6.33
N LEU A 312 3.01 -20.86 -5.11
CA LEU A 312 1.78 -21.16 -4.38
C LEU A 312 0.55 -20.48 -4.98
N ALA A 313 0.71 -19.35 -5.69
CA ALA A 313 -0.35 -18.75 -6.50
C ALA A 313 -0.84 -19.65 -7.65
N GLY A 314 -0.05 -20.67 -8.07
CA GLY A 314 -0.50 -21.68 -9.01
C GLY A 314 -1.32 -22.82 -8.35
N GLU A 315 -1.09 -23.05 -7.06
CA GLU A 315 -1.72 -24.12 -6.28
C GLU A 315 -3.02 -23.67 -5.60
N PHE A 316 -3.04 -22.45 -5.07
CA PHE A 316 -4.18 -21.82 -4.40
C PHE A 316 -4.78 -20.73 -5.29
N SER A 317 -6.09 -20.51 -5.20
CA SER A 317 -6.85 -19.51 -5.98
C SER A 317 -6.65 -18.07 -5.46
N VAL A 318 -5.45 -17.75 -4.98
CA VAL A 318 -5.08 -16.45 -4.44
C VAL A 318 -4.63 -15.52 -5.57
N PRO A 319 -5.24 -14.33 -5.73
CA PRO A 319 -4.69 -13.29 -6.58
C PRO A 319 -3.37 -12.82 -5.96
N THR A 320 -2.25 -13.28 -6.51
CA THR A 320 -0.91 -12.95 -6.02
C THR A 320 -0.20 -12.04 -7.01
N LEU A 321 0.41 -10.99 -6.47
CA LEU A 321 1.12 -9.97 -7.21
C LEU A 321 2.51 -9.77 -6.63
N ILE A 322 3.48 -9.42 -7.47
CA ILE A 322 4.87 -9.16 -7.07
C ILE A 322 5.22 -7.72 -7.40
N SER A 323 5.69 -6.97 -6.41
CA SER A 323 6.23 -5.63 -6.61
C SER A 323 7.48 -5.68 -7.47
N HIS A 324 7.59 -4.79 -8.45
CA HIS A 324 8.76 -4.72 -9.32
C HIS A 324 9.82 -3.80 -8.71
N ARG A 325 9.42 -2.73 -8.02
CA ARG A 325 10.34 -1.76 -7.40
C ARG A 325 9.75 -1.14 -6.14
N TYR A 326 10.61 -0.98 -5.13
CA TYR A 326 10.37 -0.10 -4.01
C TYR A 326 11.07 1.25 -4.27
N VAL A 327 10.31 2.34 -4.40
CA VAL A 327 10.82 3.60 -4.99
C VAL A 327 11.71 4.42 -4.06
N ASP A 328 11.74 4.12 -2.76
CA ASP A 328 12.55 4.83 -1.77
C ASP A 328 13.60 3.93 -1.07
N VAL A 329 13.95 2.80 -1.68
CA VAL A 329 14.95 1.84 -1.17
C VAL A 329 16.18 1.75 -2.11
N PRO A 330 17.42 1.75 -1.58
CA PRO A 330 17.79 1.97 -0.18
C PRO A 330 17.76 3.45 0.26
N LEU A 331 17.49 4.41 -0.64
CA LEU A 331 17.57 5.84 -0.35
C LEU A 331 16.30 6.59 -0.77
N ALA A 332 15.72 7.32 0.17
CA ALA A 332 14.60 8.24 -0.03
C ALA A 332 15.10 9.67 -0.34
N SER A 333 15.51 9.91 -1.59
CA SER A 333 15.81 11.26 -2.11
C SER A 333 15.08 11.50 -3.43
N ARG A 334 14.85 12.77 -3.80
CA ARG A 334 14.07 13.15 -5.00
C ARG A 334 14.58 12.41 -6.25
N ASP A 335 15.85 12.60 -6.58
CA ASP A 335 16.51 12.00 -7.74
C ASP A 335 16.46 10.46 -7.70
N ALA A 336 16.63 9.86 -6.51
CA ALA A 336 16.57 8.42 -6.33
C ALA A 336 15.16 7.85 -6.58
N ILE A 337 14.13 8.56 -6.11
CA ILE A 337 12.72 8.20 -6.28
C ILE A 337 12.30 8.39 -7.73
N ASP A 338 12.62 9.53 -8.34
CA ASP A 338 12.32 9.84 -9.74
C ASP A 338 12.97 8.83 -10.70
N ALA A 339 14.25 8.49 -10.47
CA ALA A 339 14.96 7.50 -11.26
C ALA A 339 14.35 6.08 -11.14
N ARG A 340 13.67 5.76 -10.03
CA ARG A 340 12.95 4.50 -9.82
C ARG A 340 11.55 4.54 -10.42
N LEU A 341 10.82 5.65 -10.30
CA LEU A 341 9.55 5.85 -11.00
C LEU A 341 9.74 5.72 -12.52
N ALA A 342 10.80 6.33 -13.08
CA ALA A 342 11.19 6.15 -14.48
C ALA A 342 11.67 4.73 -14.85
N GLN A 343 12.04 3.87 -13.87
CA GLN A 343 12.25 2.44 -14.11
C GLN A 343 10.92 1.70 -14.20
N VAL A 344 9.98 1.98 -13.28
CA VAL A 344 8.63 1.38 -13.26
C VAL A 344 7.88 1.71 -14.56
N GLU A 345 8.00 2.94 -15.06
CA GLU A 345 7.47 3.32 -16.37
C GLU A 345 8.03 2.46 -17.51
N ARG A 346 9.34 2.28 -17.58
CA ARG A 346 9.96 1.43 -18.61
C ARG A 346 9.50 -0.02 -18.53
N ILE A 347 9.32 -0.55 -17.32
CA ILE A 347 8.74 -1.89 -17.11
C ILE A 347 7.30 -1.93 -17.64
N ALA A 348 6.45 -0.95 -17.30
CA ALA A 348 5.06 -0.92 -17.76
C ALA A 348 4.94 -0.75 -19.29
N LEU A 349 5.80 0.06 -19.90
CA LEU A 349 5.88 0.24 -21.36
C LEU A 349 6.35 -1.03 -22.07
N GLN A 350 7.27 -1.80 -21.47
CA GLN A 350 7.84 -3.02 -22.05
C GLN A 350 6.95 -4.26 -21.88
N PHE A 351 6.32 -4.41 -20.70
CA PHE A 351 5.58 -5.62 -20.31
C PHE A 351 4.06 -5.42 -20.21
N GLY A 352 3.57 -4.22 -20.51
CA GLY A 352 2.15 -3.84 -20.47
C GLY A 352 1.63 -3.48 -19.08
N SER A 353 2.29 -3.90 -18.00
CA SER A 353 2.05 -3.39 -16.65
C SER A 353 3.27 -3.46 -15.73
N ALA A 354 3.24 -2.69 -14.64
CA ALA A 354 4.22 -2.76 -13.56
C ALA A 354 3.57 -2.47 -12.20
N ILE A 355 4.22 -2.92 -11.13
CA ILE A 355 3.81 -2.66 -9.73
C ILE A 355 4.97 -1.98 -9.00
N ALA A 356 4.66 -0.90 -8.29
CA ALA A 356 5.60 -0.18 -7.46
C ALA A 356 5.09 -0.05 -6.02
N MET A 357 6.02 0.08 -5.08
CA MET A 357 5.75 0.33 -3.67
C MET A 357 6.58 1.50 -3.15
N GLY A 358 6.12 2.13 -2.07
CA GLY A 358 6.86 3.17 -1.35
C GLY A 358 6.32 3.37 0.06
N ARG A 359 7.07 4.09 0.89
CA ARG A 359 6.70 4.45 2.27
C ARG A 359 6.21 5.90 2.35
N PRO A 360 5.40 6.28 3.36
CA PRO A 360 4.89 7.63 3.58
C PRO A 360 5.96 8.61 4.08
N PHE A 361 7.17 8.61 3.51
CA PHE A 361 8.14 9.69 3.73
C PHE A 361 7.68 10.96 3.02
N PRO A 362 7.98 12.17 3.55
CA PRO A 362 7.49 13.42 2.95
C PRO A 362 7.90 13.55 1.47
N VAL A 363 9.16 13.22 1.18
CA VAL A 363 9.72 13.23 -0.18
C VAL A 363 9.08 12.18 -1.09
N THR A 364 8.79 10.96 -0.61
CA THR A 364 8.09 9.94 -1.41
C THR A 364 6.69 10.38 -1.78
N VAL A 365 5.92 10.89 -0.81
CA VAL A 365 4.54 11.39 -1.05
C VAL A 365 4.53 12.61 -1.98
N GLU A 366 5.51 13.50 -1.85
CA GLU A 366 5.67 14.67 -2.72
C GLU A 366 5.95 14.26 -4.17
N ARG A 367 6.99 13.45 -4.42
CA ARG A 367 7.35 13.00 -5.78
C ARG A 367 6.27 12.12 -6.39
N LEU A 368 5.61 11.28 -5.60
CA LEU A 368 4.50 10.45 -6.08
C LEU A 368 3.30 11.29 -6.54
N ALA A 369 2.95 12.35 -5.81
CA ALA A 369 1.87 13.26 -6.19
C ALA A 369 2.19 13.96 -7.52
N GLU A 370 3.36 14.56 -7.66
CA GLU A 370 3.81 15.25 -8.88
C GLU A 370 3.94 14.30 -10.07
N TRP A 371 4.51 13.11 -9.86
CA TRP A 371 4.64 12.09 -10.90
C TRP A 371 3.28 11.64 -11.44
N SER A 372 2.29 11.51 -10.55
CA SER A 372 0.95 11.01 -10.87
C SER A 372 0.12 11.96 -11.74
N THR A 373 0.39 13.28 -11.74
CA THR A 373 -0.32 14.22 -12.64
C THR A 373 0.21 14.20 -14.07
N GLU A 374 1.43 13.69 -14.26
CA GLU A 374 2.13 13.71 -15.56
C GLU A 374 2.13 12.32 -16.25
N ILE A 375 1.79 11.25 -15.53
CA ILE A 375 1.87 9.86 -16.01
C ILE A 375 1.03 9.60 -17.26
N GLU A 376 -0.19 10.14 -17.32
CA GLU A 376 -1.11 9.95 -18.45
C GLU A 376 -0.57 10.58 -19.74
N LYS A 377 0.18 11.70 -19.63
CA LYS A 377 0.84 12.36 -20.76
C LYS A 377 1.96 11.50 -21.37
N ARG A 378 2.46 10.50 -20.61
CA ARG A 378 3.42 9.48 -21.07
C ARG A 378 2.74 8.22 -21.60
N GLY A 379 1.40 8.23 -21.75
CA GLY A 379 0.61 7.12 -22.29
C GLY A 379 0.37 5.97 -21.29
N ILE A 380 0.69 6.16 -20.02
CA ILE A 380 0.59 5.15 -18.97
C ILE A 380 -0.59 5.50 -18.05
N VAL A 381 -1.41 4.51 -17.72
CA VAL A 381 -2.57 4.68 -16.81
C VAL A 381 -2.18 4.23 -15.40
N LEU A 382 -2.42 5.10 -14.42
CA LEU A 382 -2.33 4.74 -13.01
C LEU A 382 -3.60 3.99 -12.60
N VAL A 383 -3.46 2.81 -11.99
CA VAL A 383 -4.57 1.93 -11.58
C VAL A 383 -4.35 1.45 -10.14
N PRO A 384 -5.42 1.19 -9.37
CA PRO A 384 -5.29 0.53 -8.08
C PRO A 384 -4.95 -0.95 -8.27
N ILE A 385 -4.51 -1.59 -7.18
CA ILE A 385 -3.90 -2.92 -7.23
C ILE A 385 -4.85 -4.02 -7.73
N SER A 386 -6.17 -3.90 -7.48
CA SER A 386 -7.14 -4.92 -7.90
C SER A 386 -7.26 -5.11 -9.41
N VAL A 387 -6.93 -4.09 -10.21
CA VAL A 387 -6.95 -4.19 -11.68
C VAL A 387 -5.92 -5.21 -12.16
N LEU A 388 -4.71 -5.15 -11.59
CA LEU A 388 -3.65 -6.09 -11.93
C LEU A 388 -3.88 -7.46 -11.27
N ALA A 389 -4.59 -7.53 -10.14
CA ALA A 389 -5.04 -8.78 -9.54
C ALA A 389 -6.06 -9.52 -10.43
N GLU A 390 -7.02 -8.81 -11.03
CA GLU A 390 -8.00 -9.39 -11.98
C GLU A 390 -7.31 -9.92 -13.25
N GLU A 391 -6.27 -9.23 -13.73
CA GLU A 391 -5.41 -9.74 -14.81
C GLU A 391 -4.63 -10.99 -14.41
N ALA A 392 -4.10 -11.05 -13.18
CA ALA A 392 -3.36 -12.20 -12.68
C ALA A 392 -4.25 -13.45 -12.60
N VAL A 393 -5.45 -13.32 -11.99
CA VAL A 393 -6.45 -14.39 -11.93
C VAL A 393 -6.87 -14.85 -13.33
N SER A 394 -7.13 -13.90 -14.24
CA SER A 394 -7.49 -14.23 -15.63
C SER A 394 -6.39 -15.03 -16.34
N LYS A 395 -5.11 -14.68 -16.12
CA LYS A 395 -3.96 -15.41 -16.66
C LYS A 395 -3.80 -16.81 -16.03
N GLN A 396 -4.02 -16.94 -14.71
CA GLN A 396 -4.01 -18.22 -14.00
C GLN A 396 -5.11 -19.16 -14.52
N GLU A 397 -6.35 -18.69 -14.65
CA GLU A 397 -7.46 -19.48 -15.21
C GLU A 397 -7.18 -19.95 -16.64
N LEU A 398 -6.62 -19.08 -17.48
CA LEU A 398 -6.24 -19.44 -18.85
C LEU A 398 -5.12 -20.49 -18.89
N ALA A 399 -4.12 -20.39 -18.01
CA ALA A 399 -3.05 -21.38 -17.89
C ALA A 399 -3.58 -22.74 -17.40
N GLN A 400 -4.48 -22.75 -16.41
CA GLN A 400 -5.12 -23.97 -15.89
C GLN A 400 -6.07 -24.64 -16.90
N ARG A 401 -6.67 -23.87 -17.81
CA ARG A 401 -7.55 -24.38 -18.89
C ARG A 401 -6.79 -24.88 -20.13
N ALA A 402 -5.48 -24.64 -20.23
CA ALA A 402 -4.68 -25.12 -21.36
C ALA A 402 -4.55 -26.66 -21.31
N PRO A 403 -4.79 -27.39 -22.43
CA PRO A 403 -4.80 -28.85 -22.40
C PRO A 403 -3.39 -29.43 -22.19
N VAL A 404 -3.21 -30.14 -21.08
CA VAL A 404 -1.97 -30.85 -20.64
C VAL A 404 -1.52 -31.99 -21.59
N ASN A 405 -2.17 -32.15 -22.75
CA ASN A 405 -2.02 -33.32 -23.65
C ASN A 405 -1.40 -33.00 -25.02
N ALA A 406 -0.62 -31.92 -25.14
CA ALA A 406 0.14 -31.63 -26.36
C ALA A 406 1.33 -32.61 -26.61
N ASP A 407 1.81 -33.31 -25.58
CA ASP A 407 3.08 -34.05 -25.62
C ASP A 407 2.96 -35.60 -25.59
N LYS A 408 1.76 -36.15 -25.85
CA LYS A 408 1.54 -37.61 -25.91
C LYS A 408 1.23 -38.18 -27.29
N THR A 409 1.02 -37.34 -28.30
CA THR A 409 0.74 -37.76 -29.68
C THR A 409 1.98 -37.92 -30.56
N LYS A 410 3.16 -37.41 -30.15
CA LYS A 410 4.39 -37.53 -30.95
C LYS A 410 5.19 -38.82 -30.72
N ALA A 411 4.90 -39.56 -29.65
CA ALA A 411 5.61 -40.78 -29.25
C ALA A 411 4.98 -42.11 -29.74
N LYS A 412 3.93 -42.08 -30.57
CA LYS A 412 3.19 -43.29 -31.00
C LYS A 412 3.17 -43.59 -32.51
N ASN A 413 3.84 -42.78 -33.33
CA ASN A 413 3.90 -42.94 -34.80
C ASN A 413 5.28 -43.38 -35.33
N SER A 414 6.14 -43.97 -34.50
CA SER A 414 7.46 -44.48 -34.92
C SER A 414 7.58 -46.01 -34.95
N SER A 415 6.49 -46.77 -34.73
CA SER A 415 6.49 -48.24 -34.77
C SER A 415 5.61 -48.82 -35.89
N SER A 416 5.97 -48.53 -37.15
CA SER A 416 5.45 -49.27 -38.31
C SER A 416 6.43 -49.21 -39.49
N GLY A 417 7.05 -50.36 -39.83
CA GLY A 417 7.76 -50.53 -41.11
C GLY A 417 9.14 -51.18 -41.04
N SER A 418 9.18 -52.50 -40.87
CA SER A 418 10.17 -53.40 -41.54
C SER A 418 9.91 -54.87 -41.22
N GLU A 419 8.89 -55.47 -41.85
CA GLU A 419 8.89 -56.91 -42.10
C GLU A 419 9.35 -57.15 -43.54
N VAL A 420 10.36 -57.99 -43.69
CA VAL A 420 10.97 -58.40 -44.97
C VAL A 420 10.43 -59.78 -45.31
N PRO A 421 9.85 -60.01 -46.50
CA PRO A 421 9.52 -61.36 -46.93
C PRO A 421 10.79 -62.10 -47.36
N SER A 422 10.91 -63.37 -46.98
CA SER A 422 11.92 -64.30 -47.49
C SER A 422 11.25 -65.63 -47.81
N ASN A 423 11.38 -66.05 -49.08
CA ASN A 423 10.76 -67.21 -49.74
C ASN A 423 9.22 -67.19 -49.87
#